data_AF-A0A7V3ZV84-F1
#
_entry.id   AF-A0A7V3ZV84-F1
#
_cell.length_a   1.000
_cell.length_b   1.000
_cell.length_c   1.000
_cell.angle_alpha   90.00
_cell.angle_beta   90.00
_cell.angle_gamma   90.00
#
_symmetry.space_group_name_H-M   'P 1'
#
loop_
_entity.id
_entity.type
_entity.pdbx_description
1 polymer ?
#
loop_
_entity_poly.entity_id
_entity_poly.type
_entity_poly.pdbx_seq_one_letter_code
_entity_poly.pdbx_strand_id
1 'polypeptide(L)'
;MDIKEICDQEKILKILRETENPDKKTIELILEKAKEKKGLSLKEVGYLVNLKDKELIARLFEIAGKIKEEIYGERLVFFAPLYISDYCVNDCEYCNFHIRNKMVRKKLTLKEIEEETKKIIEMGHKRILLECGEDPINNTIDYVISAIETIYSVKTEKGNIRRINVNIAATSVENYKRLKACKIGTYQLFQETYHYETYKRLHKGPKSDYERQITAHIRAFEGGIDDLGLGVLFGLYDWRFEVLALVSHAQFLDAHLGVGPHTISVPRFRPAPTVTYQPEYPVSDVDFLKIIAILRLAVPYTGMILSTRERPEIRKIAFKLGISQTSAGSKTSPGGYGKFSREEVQFEIYDLRNLTEVIEDILEDKLIPSFCTACYRVGRTGEDFMNLAKPGEIHKFCRPNGILTFVEYLEDFAKTNGKSKLYEKGYKVVEYYLDKIDNEYLKKETIKRIERIKKGERDLYF
;
A
#
# COMPACT_ATOMS: atom_id res chain seq x y z
N MET A 1 -6.14 -27.72 1.35
CA MET A 1 -6.31 -26.97 0.09
C MET A 1 -5.00 -27.08 -0.67
N ASP A 2 -5.02 -27.28 -1.98
CA ASP A 2 -3.78 -27.38 -2.74
C ASP A 2 -3.19 -25.99 -2.97
N ILE A 3 -2.00 -25.71 -2.42
CA ILE A 3 -1.30 -24.42 -2.59
C ILE A 3 -0.95 -24.13 -4.07
N LYS A 4 -0.95 -25.15 -4.95
CA LYS A 4 -0.76 -24.97 -6.38
C LYS A 4 -1.90 -24.20 -7.05
N GLU A 5 -3.10 -24.20 -6.46
CA GLU A 5 -4.21 -23.36 -6.94
C GLU A 5 -3.90 -21.86 -6.77
N ILE A 6 -3.12 -21.50 -5.74
CA ILE A 6 -2.66 -20.13 -5.51
C ILE A 6 -1.46 -19.83 -6.40
N CYS A 7 -0.43 -20.68 -6.35
CA CYS A 7 0.83 -20.48 -7.05
C CYS A 7 1.45 -21.81 -7.53
N ASP A 8 1.12 -22.18 -8.77
CA ASP A 8 1.81 -23.27 -9.48
C ASP A 8 3.13 -22.78 -10.08
N GLN A 9 4.24 -23.08 -9.40
CA GLN A 9 5.57 -22.63 -9.80
C GLN A 9 6.01 -23.21 -11.16
N GLU A 10 5.69 -24.46 -11.45
CA GLU A 10 6.06 -25.11 -12.72
C GLU A 10 5.33 -24.47 -13.89
N LYS A 11 4.04 -24.17 -13.70
CA LYS A 11 3.23 -23.43 -14.68
C LYS A 11 3.78 -22.02 -14.91
N ILE A 12 4.14 -21.29 -13.85
CA ILE A 12 4.72 -19.94 -13.98
C ILE A 12 6.04 -19.99 -14.74
N LEU A 13 6.95 -20.91 -14.38
CA LEU A 13 8.22 -21.09 -15.07
C LEU A 13 8.03 -21.50 -16.54
N LYS A 14 7.02 -22.33 -16.83
CA LYS A 14 6.64 -22.68 -18.21
C LYS A 14 6.16 -21.46 -18.98
N ILE A 15 5.28 -20.64 -18.40
CA ILE A 15 4.81 -19.40 -19.03
C ILE A 15 5.99 -18.48 -19.36
N LEU A 16 6.89 -18.25 -18.39
CA LEU A 16 8.05 -17.39 -18.60
C LEU A 16 8.91 -17.82 -19.78
N ARG A 17 9.11 -19.13 -19.98
CA ARG A 17 9.83 -19.68 -21.14
C ARG A 17 9.05 -19.53 -22.44
N GLU A 18 7.74 -19.81 -22.43
CA GLU A 18 6.89 -19.71 -23.64
C GLU A 18 6.70 -18.27 -24.12
N THR A 19 6.80 -17.30 -23.22
CA THR A 19 6.59 -15.88 -23.51
C THR A 19 7.89 -15.10 -23.67
N GLU A 20 9.03 -15.78 -23.84
CA GLU A 20 10.30 -15.12 -24.14
C GLU A 20 10.27 -14.45 -25.51
N ASN A 21 11.01 -13.35 -25.65
CA ASN A 21 11.17 -12.59 -26.89
C ASN A 21 9.82 -12.29 -27.60
N PRO A 22 8.88 -11.62 -26.91
CA PRO A 22 7.57 -11.29 -27.49
C PRO A 22 7.72 -10.47 -28.77
N ASP A 23 6.93 -10.80 -29.79
CA ASP A 23 6.84 -9.96 -30.98
C ASP A 23 6.00 -8.69 -30.70
N LYS A 24 6.27 -7.63 -31.48
CA LYS A 24 5.62 -6.32 -31.31
C LYS A 24 4.10 -6.39 -31.42
N LYS A 25 3.57 -7.21 -32.33
CA LYS A 25 2.12 -7.31 -32.57
C LYS A 25 1.42 -7.92 -31.36
N THR A 26 1.99 -8.96 -30.77
CA THR A 26 1.46 -9.59 -29.55
C THR A 26 1.39 -8.58 -28.39
N ILE A 27 2.46 -7.80 -28.17
CA ILE A 27 2.48 -6.79 -27.10
C ILE A 27 1.43 -5.72 -27.33
N GLU A 28 1.32 -5.17 -28.54
CA GLU A 28 0.32 -4.15 -28.86
C GLU A 28 -1.11 -4.66 -28.62
N LEU A 29 -1.42 -5.90 -28.99
CA LEU A 29 -2.73 -6.51 -28.71
C LEU A 29 -3.02 -6.61 -27.21
N ILE A 30 -2.02 -6.99 -26.41
CA ILE A 30 -2.15 -7.06 -24.94
C ILE A 30 -2.37 -5.67 -24.35
N LEU A 31 -1.61 -4.69 -24.81
CA LEU A 31 -1.70 -3.30 -24.38
C LEU A 31 -3.05 -2.67 -24.73
N GLU A 32 -3.59 -2.93 -25.92
CA GLU A 32 -4.93 -2.49 -26.32
C GLU A 32 -6.01 -3.16 -25.46
N LYS A 33 -5.93 -4.48 -25.25
CA LYS A 33 -6.85 -5.22 -24.36
C LYS A 33 -6.85 -4.63 -22.94
N ALA A 34 -5.67 -4.28 -22.41
CA ALA A 34 -5.56 -3.79 -21.04
C ALA A 34 -6.35 -2.48 -20.79
N LYS A 35 -6.60 -1.68 -21.83
CA LYS A 35 -7.43 -0.47 -21.74
C LYS A 35 -8.89 -0.75 -21.39
N GLU A 36 -9.37 -1.98 -21.61
CA GLU A 36 -10.69 -2.41 -21.16
C GLU A 36 -10.79 -2.54 -19.63
N LYS A 37 -9.64 -2.54 -18.92
CA LYS A 37 -9.54 -2.63 -17.46
C LYS A 37 -10.12 -3.92 -16.89
N LYS A 38 -10.24 -4.99 -17.68
CA LYS A 38 -10.76 -6.30 -17.23
C LYS A 38 -9.66 -7.26 -16.72
N GLY A 39 -8.47 -6.74 -16.46
CA GLY A 39 -7.30 -7.54 -16.07
C GLY A 39 -6.66 -8.31 -17.23
N LEU A 40 -5.56 -8.99 -16.92
CA LEU A 40 -4.78 -9.77 -17.89
C LEU A 40 -4.61 -11.21 -17.41
N SER A 41 -4.59 -12.15 -18.34
CA SER A 41 -4.21 -13.54 -18.06
C SER A 41 -2.73 -13.67 -17.69
N LEU A 42 -2.36 -14.74 -17.00
CA LEU A 42 -0.96 -15.02 -16.65
C LEU A 42 -0.04 -15.08 -17.87
N LYS A 43 -0.51 -15.61 -19.01
CA LYS A 43 0.31 -15.66 -20.24
C LYS A 43 0.56 -14.26 -20.82
N GLU A 44 -0.44 -13.39 -20.78
CA GLU A 44 -0.29 -11.99 -21.21
C GLU A 44 0.67 -11.23 -20.30
N VAL A 45 0.58 -11.45 -18.98
CA VAL A 45 1.56 -10.92 -18.02
C VAL A 45 2.96 -11.45 -18.33
N GLY A 46 3.09 -12.74 -18.67
CA GLY A 46 4.33 -13.37 -19.11
C GLY A 46 5.02 -12.65 -20.27
N TYR A 47 4.27 -12.21 -21.28
CA TYR A 47 4.83 -11.42 -22.37
C TYR A 47 5.30 -10.03 -21.90
N LEU A 48 4.54 -9.36 -21.02
CA LEU A 48 4.91 -8.03 -20.54
C LEU A 48 6.14 -8.04 -19.62
N VAL A 49 6.31 -9.06 -18.75
CA VAL A 49 7.49 -9.14 -17.88
C VAL A 49 8.78 -9.37 -18.70
N ASN A 50 8.67 -10.11 -19.82
CA ASN A 50 9.76 -10.37 -20.76
C ASN A 50 10.00 -9.26 -21.78
N LEU A 51 9.21 -8.18 -21.75
CA LEU A 51 9.35 -7.04 -22.67
C LEU A 51 10.67 -6.30 -22.45
N LYS A 52 11.46 -6.14 -23.52
CA LYS A 52 12.75 -5.41 -23.51
C LYS A 52 12.78 -4.20 -24.45
N ASP A 53 11.89 -4.15 -25.42
CA ASP A 53 11.82 -3.06 -26.39
C ASP A 53 11.45 -1.72 -25.72
N LYS A 54 12.24 -0.68 -25.97
CA LYS A 54 12.11 0.61 -25.27
C LYS A 54 10.85 1.37 -25.67
N GLU A 55 10.43 1.29 -26.93
CA GLU A 55 9.22 1.96 -27.41
C GLU A 55 7.98 1.32 -26.79
N LEU A 56 7.94 -0.01 -26.76
CA LEU A 56 6.84 -0.74 -26.14
C LEU A 56 6.81 -0.59 -24.62
N ILE A 57 7.95 -0.46 -23.96
CA ILE A 57 8.00 -0.14 -22.52
C ILE A 57 7.43 1.27 -22.27
N ALA A 58 7.75 2.25 -23.11
CA ALA A 58 7.16 3.58 -23.00
C ALA A 58 5.63 3.54 -23.20
N ARG A 59 5.16 2.71 -24.14
CA ARG A 59 3.72 2.49 -24.37
C ARG A 59 3.03 1.81 -23.19
N LEU A 60 3.66 0.81 -22.59
CA LEU A 60 3.21 0.17 -21.35
C LEU A 60 3.04 1.20 -20.22
N PHE A 61 4.01 2.11 -20.06
CA PHE A 61 3.94 3.17 -19.05
C PHE A 61 2.81 4.17 -19.32
N GLU A 62 2.63 4.59 -20.57
CA GLU A 62 1.54 5.48 -20.96
C GLU A 62 0.17 4.87 -20.62
N ILE A 63 -0.04 3.60 -20.98
CA ILE A 63 -1.31 2.90 -20.76
C ILE A 63 -1.56 2.66 -19.27
N ALA A 64 -0.53 2.29 -18.51
CA ALA A 64 -0.65 2.13 -17.06
C ALA A 64 -1.09 3.45 -16.39
N GLY A 65 -0.50 4.57 -16.80
CA GLY A 65 -0.88 5.89 -16.29
C GLY A 65 -2.32 6.27 -16.62
N LYS A 66 -2.79 5.99 -17.84
CA LYS A 66 -4.20 6.20 -18.23
C LYS A 66 -5.16 5.35 -17.40
N ILE A 67 -4.86 4.06 -17.22
CA ILE A 67 -5.67 3.16 -16.38
C ILE A 67 -5.70 3.68 -14.93
N LYS A 68 -4.57 4.14 -14.40
CA LYS A 68 -4.53 4.77 -13.07
C LYS A 68 -5.45 5.98 -13.01
N GLU A 69 -5.36 6.88 -13.99
CA GLU A 69 -6.18 8.10 -14.04
C GLU A 69 -7.67 7.77 -14.14
N GLU A 70 -8.07 6.80 -14.96
CA GLU A 70 -9.49 6.45 -15.13
C GLU A 70 -10.10 5.79 -13.88
N ILE A 71 -9.33 5.02 -13.10
CA ILE A 71 -9.84 4.30 -11.92
C ILE A 71 -9.64 5.11 -10.64
N TYR A 72 -8.44 5.63 -10.42
CA TYR A 72 -8.05 6.33 -9.19
C TYR A 72 -8.04 7.84 -9.33
N GLY A 73 -8.08 8.36 -10.56
CA GLY A 73 -7.88 9.77 -10.83
C GLY A 73 -6.49 10.26 -10.43
N GLU A 74 -6.46 11.54 -10.18
CA GLU A 74 -5.35 12.32 -9.66
C GLU A 74 -5.01 12.04 -8.19
N ARG A 75 -5.79 11.22 -7.50
CA ARG A 75 -5.62 11.05 -6.05
C ARG A 75 -4.43 10.17 -5.71
N LEU A 76 -3.77 10.57 -4.63
CA LEU A 76 -2.75 9.78 -3.94
C LEU A 76 -3.04 9.76 -2.44
N VAL A 77 -3.35 8.57 -1.90
CA VAL A 77 -3.73 8.42 -0.50
C VAL A 77 -2.49 8.30 0.38
N PHE A 78 -2.41 9.11 1.43
CA PHE A 78 -1.29 9.11 2.37
C PHE A 78 -1.57 8.32 3.64
N PHE A 79 -0.54 7.66 4.16
CA PHE A 79 -0.55 7.01 5.47
C PHE A 79 0.85 7.09 6.13
N ALA A 80 0.91 6.72 7.40
CA ALA A 80 2.16 6.56 8.15
C ALA A 80 2.26 5.13 8.72
N PRO A 81 3.40 4.44 8.58
CA PRO A 81 3.61 3.19 9.32
C PRO A 81 3.87 3.50 10.80
N LEU A 82 3.26 2.75 11.72
CA LEU A 82 3.52 2.81 13.15
C LEU A 82 4.04 1.45 13.61
N TYR A 83 5.34 1.39 13.84
CA TYR A 83 6.00 0.22 14.41
C TYR A 83 5.77 0.21 15.92
N ILE A 84 5.08 -0.79 16.44
CA ILE A 84 4.77 -0.89 17.88
C ILE A 84 5.73 -1.82 18.62
N SER A 85 6.40 -2.74 17.91
CA SER A 85 7.37 -3.65 18.50
C SER A 85 8.33 -4.25 17.47
N ASP A 86 9.61 -4.36 17.82
CA ASP A 86 10.66 -5.02 17.02
C ASP A 86 11.00 -6.43 17.52
N TYR A 87 10.32 -6.92 18.56
CA TYR A 87 10.46 -8.30 19.02
C TYR A 87 10.03 -9.26 17.91
N CYS A 88 10.89 -10.22 17.58
CA CYS A 88 10.63 -11.20 16.52
C CYS A 88 11.39 -12.49 16.79
N VAL A 89 10.70 -13.63 16.74
CA VAL A 89 11.30 -14.97 16.90
C VAL A 89 11.82 -15.53 15.58
N ASN A 90 11.51 -14.90 14.44
CA ASN A 90 11.98 -15.35 13.14
C ASN A 90 13.39 -14.84 12.84
N ASP A 91 14.11 -15.60 12.02
CA ASP A 91 15.45 -15.24 11.54
C ASP A 91 15.44 -15.04 10.02
N CYS A 92 14.73 -14.01 9.56
CA CYS A 92 14.65 -13.67 8.13
C CYS A 92 15.96 -13.02 7.70
N GLU A 93 16.66 -13.59 6.71
CA GLU A 93 18.02 -13.13 6.32
C GLU A 93 18.04 -11.67 5.80
N TYR A 94 16.90 -11.13 5.38
CA TYR A 94 16.76 -9.80 4.78
C TYR A 94 16.20 -8.70 5.71
N CYS A 95 15.93 -8.99 6.99
CA CYS A 95 15.20 -8.10 7.89
C CYS A 95 16.00 -7.76 9.14
N ASN A 96 16.10 -6.46 9.51
CA ASN A 96 16.85 -6.03 10.70
C ASN A 96 16.29 -6.59 12.01
N PHE A 97 15.00 -6.93 12.07
CA PHE A 97 14.38 -7.46 13.29
C PHE A 97 14.61 -8.96 13.49
N HIS A 98 15.41 -9.62 12.65
CA HIS A 98 15.73 -11.04 12.80
C HIS A 98 16.27 -11.39 14.20
N ILE A 99 15.94 -12.56 14.74
CA ILE A 99 16.21 -12.94 16.14
C ILE A 99 17.71 -12.91 16.51
N ARG A 100 18.62 -13.17 15.56
CA ARG A 100 20.07 -13.12 15.80
C ARG A 100 20.59 -11.69 16.01
N ASN A 101 19.83 -10.67 15.63
CA ASN A 101 20.19 -9.29 15.93
C ASN A 101 20.15 -9.06 17.45
N LYS A 102 21.30 -8.65 18.00
CA LYS A 102 21.51 -8.34 19.42
C LYS A 102 21.16 -6.91 19.81
N MET A 103 20.51 -6.14 18.93
CA MET A 103 19.97 -4.82 19.26
C MET A 103 19.04 -4.90 20.47
N VAL A 104 18.99 -3.82 21.25
CA VAL A 104 18.04 -3.69 22.35
C VAL A 104 16.64 -3.68 21.77
N ARG A 105 15.86 -4.72 22.08
CA ARG A 105 14.49 -4.87 21.61
C ARG A 105 13.58 -3.87 22.31
N LYS A 106 12.60 -3.37 21.57
CA LYS A 106 11.63 -2.39 22.04
C LYS A 106 10.22 -2.81 21.68
N LYS A 107 9.36 -2.78 22.70
CA LYS A 107 7.91 -2.90 22.62
C LYS A 107 7.32 -1.65 23.26
N LEU A 108 6.50 -0.92 22.52
CA LEU A 108 5.88 0.30 23.04
C LEU A 108 4.81 -0.05 24.08
N THR A 109 4.82 0.69 25.19
CA THR A 109 3.68 0.75 26.10
C THR A 109 2.48 1.41 25.43
N LEU A 110 1.26 1.21 25.95
CA LEU A 110 0.06 1.87 25.42
C LEU A 110 0.18 3.40 25.48
N LYS A 111 0.83 3.94 26.52
CA LYS A 111 1.13 5.37 26.63
C LYS A 111 2.07 5.86 25.54
N GLU A 112 3.11 5.09 25.22
CA GLU A 112 4.01 5.44 24.10
C GLU A 112 3.30 5.34 22.74
N ILE A 113 2.40 4.36 22.55
CA ILE A 113 1.57 4.26 21.35
C ILE A 113 0.67 5.48 21.22
N GLU A 114 0.06 5.95 22.30
CA GLU A 114 -0.72 7.19 22.33
C GLU A 114 0.13 8.39 21.89
N GLU A 115 1.34 8.55 22.45
CA GLU A 115 2.23 9.67 22.11
C GLU A 115 2.75 9.62 20.66
N GLU A 116 3.08 8.44 20.13
CA GLU A 116 3.42 8.28 18.71
C GLU A 116 2.23 8.60 17.82
N THR A 117 1.03 8.17 18.22
CA THR A 117 -0.22 8.46 17.48
C THR A 117 -0.51 9.96 17.44
N LYS A 118 -0.35 10.67 18.57
CA LYS A 118 -0.46 12.13 18.61
C LYS A 118 0.48 12.79 17.59
N LYS A 119 1.75 12.41 17.57
CA LYS A 119 2.73 12.96 16.59
C LYS A 119 2.32 12.70 15.15
N ILE A 120 1.84 11.49 14.85
CA ILE A 120 1.36 11.14 13.50
C ILE A 120 0.15 12.02 13.12
N ILE A 121 -0.78 12.27 14.04
CA ILE A 121 -1.92 13.17 13.81
C ILE A 121 -1.45 14.62 13.59
N GLU A 122 -0.49 15.10 14.40
CA GLU A 122 0.09 16.45 14.29
C GLU A 122 0.89 16.65 12.99
N MET A 123 1.38 15.58 12.37
CA MET A 123 1.94 15.65 11.01
C MET A 123 0.86 15.81 9.93
N GLY A 124 -0.40 15.50 10.24
CA GLY A 124 -1.55 15.60 9.36
C GLY A 124 -2.12 14.29 8.86
N HIS A 125 -1.51 13.15 9.23
CA HIS A 125 -2.01 11.84 8.86
C HIS A 125 -3.35 11.52 9.51
N LYS A 126 -4.16 10.74 8.79
CA LYS A 126 -5.44 10.17 9.27
C LYS A 126 -5.51 8.66 9.10
N ARG A 127 -4.43 8.05 8.60
CA ARG A 127 -4.34 6.62 8.26
C ARG A 127 -3.01 6.08 8.78
N ILE A 128 -3.07 4.97 9.50
CA ILE A 128 -1.90 4.27 10.03
C ILE A 128 -1.82 2.87 9.42
N LEU A 129 -0.59 2.41 9.17
CA LEU A 129 -0.26 0.99 9.00
C LEU A 129 0.47 0.52 10.26
N LEU A 130 -0.19 -0.26 11.10
CA LEU A 130 0.41 -0.84 12.30
C LEU A 130 1.32 -2.01 11.90
N GLU A 131 2.55 -2.00 12.41
CA GLU A 131 3.58 -2.99 12.10
C GLU A 131 4.19 -3.55 13.41
N CYS A 132 4.35 -4.87 13.51
CA CYS A 132 5.18 -5.48 14.54
C CYS A 132 5.80 -6.80 14.11
N GLY A 133 6.93 -7.17 14.73
CA GLY A 133 7.54 -8.50 14.54
C GLY A 133 6.66 -9.62 15.11
N GLU A 134 6.96 -10.86 14.71
CA GLU A 134 6.25 -12.04 15.20
C GLU A 134 6.89 -12.53 16.49
N ASP A 135 6.22 -12.35 17.63
CA ASP A 135 6.67 -12.89 18.91
C ASP A 135 5.45 -13.29 19.76
N PRO A 136 5.19 -14.59 19.96
CA PRO A 136 4.03 -15.06 20.71
C PRO A 136 4.00 -14.66 22.20
N ILE A 137 5.12 -14.22 22.76
CA ILE A 137 5.23 -13.81 24.17
C ILE A 137 5.11 -12.29 24.28
N ASN A 138 5.89 -11.57 23.47
CA ASN A 138 6.00 -10.11 23.56
C ASN A 138 4.92 -9.42 22.74
N ASN A 139 4.56 -9.95 21.57
CA ASN A 139 3.61 -9.35 20.62
C ASN A 139 2.34 -10.20 20.51
N THR A 140 1.72 -10.49 21.66
CA THR A 140 0.45 -11.22 21.70
C THR A 140 -0.63 -10.48 20.93
N ILE A 141 -1.63 -11.22 20.45
CA ILE A 141 -2.79 -10.62 19.80
C ILE A 141 -3.55 -9.65 20.73
N ASP A 142 -3.55 -9.89 22.05
CA ASP A 142 -4.16 -9.00 23.05
C ASP A 142 -3.46 -7.63 23.08
N TYR A 143 -2.13 -7.64 22.96
CA TYR A 143 -1.34 -6.41 22.87
C TYR A 143 -1.63 -5.66 21.56
N VAL A 144 -1.71 -6.36 20.42
CA VAL A 144 -2.03 -5.75 19.13
C VAL A 144 -3.43 -5.12 19.15
N ILE A 145 -4.40 -5.80 19.74
CA ILE A 145 -5.77 -5.28 19.91
C ILE A 145 -5.77 -4.02 20.79
N SER A 146 -5.11 -4.08 21.94
CA SER A 146 -5.00 -2.94 22.85
C SER A 146 -4.31 -1.74 22.17
N ALA A 147 -3.32 -2.00 21.32
CA ALA A 147 -2.66 -0.97 20.52
C ALA A 147 -3.63 -0.34 19.50
N ILE A 148 -4.40 -1.14 18.76
CA ILE A 148 -5.41 -0.66 17.80
C ILE A 148 -6.46 0.22 18.50
N GLU A 149 -6.99 -0.25 19.63
CA GLU A 149 -7.98 0.50 20.44
C GLU A 149 -7.40 1.82 20.95
N THR A 150 -6.15 1.80 21.42
CA THR A 150 -5.43 3.01 21.85
C THR A 150 -5.29 3.99 20.70
N ILE A 151 -4.84 3.55 19.52
CA ILE A 151 -4.66 4.44 18.36
C ILE A 151 -5.99 5.09 17.95
N TYR A 152 -7.10 4.34 17.96
CA TYR A 152 -8.42 4.90 17.63
C TYR A 152 -8.98 5.83 18.71
N SER A 153 -8.57 5.66 19.98
CA SER A 153 -9.04 6.52 21.08
C SER A 153 -8.35 7.90 21.09
N VAL A 154 -7.14 8.01 20.51
CA VAL A 154 -6.40 9.28 20.46
C VAL A 154 -7.13 10.31 19.61
N LYS A 155 -7.37 11.48 20.22
CA LYS A 155 -7.87 12.69 19.57
C LYS A 155 -6.97 13.86 19.95
N THR A 156 -6.61 14.68 18.97
CA THR A 156 -5.95 15.98 19.18
C THR A 156 -6.83 17.08 18.58
N GLU A 157 -6.46 18.34 18.81
CA GLU A 157 -7.13 19.48 18.17
C GLU A 157 -7.04 19.42 16.63
N LYS A 158 -6.06 18.68 16.10
CA LYS A 158 -5.80 18.47 14.67
C LYS A 158 -6.43 17.19 14.11
N GLY A 159 -7.23 16.50 14.90
CA GLY A 159 -8.07 15.37 14.50
C GLY A 159 -7.69 14.04 15.15
N ASN A 160 -7.91 12.96 14.42
CA ASN A 160 -7.76 11.58 14.90
C ASN A 160 -7.39 10.64 13.76
N ILE A 161 -6.96 9.42 14.11
CA ILE A 161 -6.78 8.34 13.14
C ILE A 161 -8.15 7.76 12.76
N ARG A 162 -8.36 7.59 11.46
CA ARG A 162 -9.64 7.24 10.84
C ARG A 162 -9.65 5.85 10.22
N ARG A 163 -8.47 5.27 9.97
CA ARG A 163 -8.30 3.89 9.48
C ARG A 163 -6.94 3.35 9.90
N ILE A 164 -6.93 2.13 10.44
CA ILE A 164 -5.72 1.39 10.78
C ILE A 164 -5.66 0.15 9.89
N ASN A 165 -4.68 0.07 9.01
CA ASN A 165 -4.29 -1.19 8.39
C ASN A 165 -3.33 -1.92 9.33
N VAL A 166 -3.27 -3.25 9.24
CA VAL A 166 -2.45 -4.08 10.14
C VAL A 166 -1.57 -4.99 9.31
N ASN A 167 -0.27 -4.95 9.57
CA ASN A 167 0.73 -5.87 9.06
C ASN A 167 1.39 -6.59 10.23
N ILE A 168 0.91 -7.81 10.45
CA ILE A 168 1.46 -8.77 11.42
C ILE A 168 1.58 -10.12 10.73
N ALA A 169 2.45 -10.98 11.24
CA ALA A 169 2.67 -12.32 10.70
C ALA A 169 1.36 -13.14 10.59
N ALA A 170 1.36 -14.11 9.70
CA ALA A 170 0.24 -15.03 9.49
C ALA A 170 -0.27 -15.60 10.82
N THR A 171 -1.57 -15.67 11.05
CA THR A 171 -2.09 -16.15 12.34
C THR A 171 -3.36 -17.00 12.18
N SER A 172 -4.01 -17.34 13.29
CA SER A 172 -5.22 -18.16 13.32
C SER A 172 -6.46 -17.37 12.89
N VAL A 173 -7.47 -18.07 12.39
CA VAL A 173 -8.81 -17.51 12.11
C VAL A 173 -9.36 -16.78 13.32
N GLU A 174 -9.17 -17.32 14.52
CA GLU A 174 -9.62 -16.69 15.77
C GLU A 174 -8.97 -15.32 15.98
N ASN A 175 -7.65 -15.22 15.79
CA ASN A 175 -6.97 -13.93 15.89
C ASN A 175 -7.43 -12.95 14.81
N TYR A 176 -7.72 -13.42 13.60
CA TYR A 176 -8.31 -12.59 12.54
C TYR A 176 -9.73 -12.10 12.87
N LYS A 177 -10.58 -12.92 13.48
CA LYS A 177 -11.90 -12.50 13.99
C LYS A 177 -11.76 -11.36 15.00
N ARG A 178 -10.78 -11.48 15.90
CA ARG A 178 -10.51 -10.44 16.90
C ARG A 178 -9.99 -9.15 16.25
N LEU A 179 -9.14 -9.24 15.22
CA LEU A 179 -8.74 -8.07 14.42
C LEU A 179 -9.93 -7.41 13.71
N LYS A 180 -10.82 -8.20 13.10
CA LYS A 180 -12.06 -7.69 12.47
C LYS A 180 -12.94 -6.97 13.49
N ALA A 181 -13.11 -7.52 14.69
CA ALA A 181 -13.88 -6.90 15.77
C ALA A 181 -13.33 -5.52 16.17
N CYS A 182 -12.01 -5.33 16.07
CA CYS A 182 -11.33 -4.05 16.33
C CYS A 182 -11.40 -3.07 15.15
N LYS A 183 -12.20 -3.37 14.11
CA LYS A 183 -12.47 -2.47 12.99
C LYS A 183 -11.19 -2.04 12.24
N ILE A 184 -10.31 -2.99 11.97
CA ILE A 184 -9.17 -2.75 11.07
C ILE A 184 -9.67 -2.43 9.65
N GLY A 185 -8.87 -1.68 8.90
CA GLY A 185 -9.05 -1.46 7.47
C GLY A 185 -8.62 -2.69 6.68
N THR A 186 -7.35 -2.73 6.28
CA THR A 186 -6.77 -3.85 5.51
C THR A 186 -5.84 -4.69 6.36
N TYR A 187 -5.97 -6.01 6.28
CA TYR A 187 -4.91 -6.92 6.74
C TYR A 187 -3.88 -7.10 5.62
N GLN A 188 -2.65 -6.71 5.89
CA GLN A 188 -1.54 -6.78 4.93
C GLN A 188 -0.58 -7.87 5.37
N LEU A 189 -0.25 -8.76 4.45
CA LEU A 189 0.79 -9.76 4.66
C LEU A 189 1.54 -9.94 3.35
N PHE A 190 2.85 -9.77 3.40
CA PHE A 190 3.69 -10.01 2.23
C PHE A 190 4.03 -11.49 2.18
N GLN A 191 3.87 -12.10 1.02
CA GLN A 191 4.41 -13.44 0.78
C GLN A 191 5.95 -13.41 0.80
N GLU A 192 6.53 -12.21 0.62
CA GLU A 192 7.98 -11.93 0.52
C GLU A 192 8.57 -12.47 -0.78
N THR A 193 8.48 -13.77 -0.99
CA THR A 193 8.83 -14.47 -2.23
C THR A 193 7.91 -15.68 -2.38
N TYR A 194 7.33 -15.83 -3.56
CA TYR A 194 6.52 -16.99 -3.90
C TYR A 194 7.40 -18.20 -4.29
N HIS A 195 8.67 -17.99 -4.63
CA HIS A 195 9.55 -19.09 -5.00
C HIS A 195 9.90 -19.92 -3.77
N TYR A 196 9.43 -21.17 -3.73
CA TYR A 196 9.45 -22.02 -2.53
C TYR A 196 10.86 -22.25 -1.99
N GLU A 197 11.82 -22.57 -2.84
CA GLU A 197 13.20 -22.83 -2.40
C GLU A 197 13.89 -21.56 -1.87
N THR A 198 13.58 -20.40 -2.47
CA THR A 198 14.06 -19.12 -1.93
C THR A 198 13.42 -18.84 -0.58
N TYR A 199 12.10 -19.03 -0.46
CA TYR A 199 11.39 -18.82 0.79
C TYR A 199 11.95 -19.70 1.91
N LYS A 200 12.10 -21.00 1.68
CA LYS A 200 12.62 -21.96 2.66
C LYS A 200 14.04 -21.60 3.12
N ARG A 201 14.87 -21.10 2.21
CA ARG A 201 16.25 -20.68 2.51
C ARG A 201 16.32 -19.41 3.34
N LEU A 202 15.46 -18.42 3.07
CA LEU A 202 15.53 -17.10 3.68
C LEU A 202 14.80 -16.97 5.01
N HIS A 203 13.96 -17.94 5.39
CA HIS A 203 13.13 -17.86 6.58
C HIS A 203 13.41 -19.01 7.55
N LYS A 204 13.58 -18.68 8.83
CA LYS A 204 13.60 -19.64 9.95
C LYS A 204 12.68 -19.13 11.06
N GLY A 205 12.21 -20.04 11.90
CA GLY A 205 11.15 -19.78 12.89
C GLY A 205 9.76 -20.07 12.32
N PRO A 206 8.66 -19.68 13.00
CA PRO A 206 7.30 -19.95 12.53
C PRO A 206 6.99 -19.45 11.12
N LYS A 207 7.67 -18.41 10.64
CA LYS A 207 7.52 -17.89 9.27
C LYS A 207 8.09 -18.84 8.21
N SER A 208 8.95 -19.81 8.54
CA SER A 208 9.49 -20.75 7.53
C SER A 208 8.46 -21.73 6.98
N ASP A 209 7.29 -21.82 7.62
CA ASP A 209 6.13 -22.55 7.09
C ASP A 209 5.52 -21.77 5.91
N TYR A 210 5.88 -22.19 4.70
CA TYR A 210 5.39 -21.60 3.46
C TYR A 210 3.88 -21.73 3.31
N GLU A 211 3.30 -22.88 3.68
CA GLU A 211 1.87 -23.13 3.53
C GLU A 211 1.09 -22.23 4.49
N ARG A 212 1.54 -22.11 5.74
CA ARG A 212 0.98 -21.14 6.70
C ARG A 212 1.01 -19.72 6.13
N GLN A 213 2.09 -19.31 5.46
CA GLN A 213 2.21 -17.97 4.91
C GLN A 213 1.25 -17.74 3.72
N ILE A 214 1.31 -18.60 2.70
CA ILE A 214 0.57 -18.39 1.44
C ILE A 214 -0.94 -18.52 1.62
N THR A 215 -1.39 -19.31 2.59
CA THR A 215 -2.82 -19.52 2.87
C THR A 215 -3.40 -18.54 3.91
N ALA A 216 -2.59 -17.61 4.43
CA ALA A 216 -2.99 -16.72 5.51
C ALA A 216 -4.16 -15.79 5.15
N HIS A 217 -4.23 -15.30 3.92
CA HIS A 217 -5.30 -14.42 3.47
C HIS A 217 -6.66 -15.11 3.43
N ILE A 218 -6.69 -16.43 3.20
CA ILE A 218 -7.92 -17.23 3.25
C ILE A 218 -8.40 -17.33 4.69
N ARG A 219 -7.50 -17.63 5.64
CA ARG A 219 -7.83 -17.61 7.07
C ARG A 219 -8.25 -16.23 7.56
N ALA A 220 -7.68 -15.16 7.02
CA ALA A 220 -8.09 -13.79 7.33
C ALA A 220 -9.53 -13.53 6.84
N PHE A 221 -9.86 -13.99 5.64
CA PHE A 221 -11.21 -13.91 5.08
C PHE A 221 -12.22 -14.75 5.87
N GLU A 222 -11.87 -15.98 6.26
CA GLU A 222 -12.66 -16.81 7.18
C GLU A 222 -12.87 -16.13 8.54
N GLY A 223 -11.91 -15.29 8.96
CA GLY A 223 -12.02 -14.43 10.13
C GLY A 223 -12.90 -13.19 9.94
N GLY A 224 -13.47 -13.00 8.75
CA GLY A 224 -14.33 -11.87 8.39
C GLY A 224 -13.60 -10.64 7.84
N ILE A 225 -12.30 -10.73 7.57
CA ILE A 225 -11.52 -9.63 6.98
C ILE A 225 -11.60 -9.72 5.45
N ASP A 226 -12.31 -8.78 4.86
CA ASP A 226 -12.63 -8.69 3.43
C ASP A 226 -11.71 -7.74 2.65
N ASP A 227 -11.03 -6.81 3.32
CA ASP A 227 -9.97 -5.99 2.73
C ASP A 227 -8.60 -6.65 2.98
N LEU A 228 -8.07 -7.31 1.94
CA LEU A 228 -6.81 -8.05 1.99
C LEU A 228 -5.68 -7.33 1.23
N GLY A 229 -4.46 -7.38 1.76
CA GLY A 229 -3.27 -6.78 1.16
C GLY A 229 -2.18 -7.81 0.88
N LEU A 230 -1.84 -7.99 -0.39
CA LEU A 230 -0.71 -8.81 -0.82
C LEU A 230 0.57 -7.98 -0.91
N GLY A 231 1.73 -8.65 -0.97
CA GLY A 231 2.99 -8.00 -1.30
C GLY A 231 4.12 -8.99 -1.53
N VAL A 232 5.15 -8.49 -2.23
CA VAL A 232 6.40 -9.20 -2.54
C VAL A 232 7.55 -8.28 -2.18
N LEU A 233 8.61 -8.82 -1.56
CA LEU A 233 9.87 -8.12 -1.38
C LEU A 233 10.75 -8.33 -2.62
N PHE A 234 10.66 -7.40 -3.56
CA PHE A 234 11.40 -7.48 -4.82
C PHE A 234 12.91 -7.37 -4.58
N GLY A 235 13.67 -8.36 -5.05
CA GLY A 235 15.10 -8.51 -4.72
C GLY A 235 15.45 -9.90 -4.18
N LEU A 236 14.47 -10.64 -3.66
CA LEU A 236 14.68 -11.98 -3.11
C LEU A 236 14.77 -13.06 -4.19
N TYR A 237 14.01 -12.92 -5.27
CA TYR A 237 14.00 -13.82 -6.42
C TYR A 237 13.70 -13.06 -7.72
N ASP A 238 13.68 -13.74 -8.88
CA ASP A 238 13.38 -13.12 -10.18
C ASP A 238 12.02 -12.41 -10.13
N TRP A 239 12.05 -11.08 -10.29
CA TRP A 239 10.86 -10.24 -10.24
C TRP A 239 9.79 -10.65 -11.26
N ARG A 240 10.19 -11.26 -12.39
CA ARG A 240 9.25 -11.73 -13.42
C ARG A 240 8.40 -12.87 -12.87
N PHE A 241 9.03 -13.85 -12.24
CA PHE A 241 8.36 -14.94 -11.55
C PHE A 241 7.44 -14.40 -10.46
N GLU A 242 7.95 -13.50 -9.63
CA GLU A 242 7.19 -12.94 -8.50
C GLU A 242 5.96 -12.14 -8.95
N VAL A 243 6.05 -11.39 -10.06
CA VAL A 243 4.88 -10.69 -10.64
C VAL A 243 3.81 -11.67 -11.12
N LEU A 244 4.20 -12.74 -11.83
CA LEU A 244 3.24 -13.78 -12.25
C LEU A 244 2.59 -14.47 -11.06
N ALA A 245 3.38 -14.82 -10.03
CA ALA A 245 2.87 -15.45 -8.83
C ALA A 245 1.91 -14.53 -8.05
N LEU A 246 2.24 -13.25 -7.93
CA LEU A 246 1.40 -12.25 -7.29
C LEU A 246 0.08 -12.03 -8.03
N VAL A 247 0.10 -11.98 -9.37
CA VAL A 247 -1.12 -11.92 -10.18
C VAL A 247 -1.94 -13.22 -10.04
N SER A 248 -1.28 -14.38 -10.02
CA SER A 248 -1.94 -15.68 -9.80
C SER A 248 -2.68 -15.70 -8.46
N HIS A 249 -2.02 -15.26 -7.38
CA HIS A 249 -2.65 -15.18 -6.07
C HIS A 249 -3.81 -14.18 -6.05
N ALA A 250 -3.65 -13.00 -6.67
CA ALA A 250 -4.74 -12.04 -6.75
C ALA A 250 -5.98 -12.58 -7.50
N GLN A 251 -5.76 -13.30 -8.60
CA GLN A 251 -6.81 -13.95 -9.39
C GLN A 251 -7.45 -15.11 -8.63
N PHE A 252 -6.66 -15.89 -7.88
CA PHE A 252 -7.16 -16.93 -7.01
C PHE A 252 -8.11 -16.36 -5.96
N LEU A 253 -7.73 -15.27 -5.27
CA LEU A 253 -8.61 -14.65 -4.27
C LEU A 253 -9.92 -14.13 -4.89
N ASP A 254 -9.86 -13.45 -6.05
CA ASP A 254 -11.07 -12.97 -6.74
C ASP A 254 -11.99 -14.13 -7.15
N ALA A 255 -11.44 -15.23 -7.66
CA ALA A 255 -12.22 -16.39 -8.06
C ALA A 255 -12.76 -17.21 -6.88
N HIS A 256 -11.97 -17.37 -5.82
CA HIS A 256 -12.29 -18.26 -4.70
C HIS A 256 -13.13 -17.58 -3.61
N LEU A 257 -12.89 -16.29 -3.36
CA LEU A 257 -13.55 -15.52 -2.29
C LEU A 257 -14.59 -14.53 -2.84
N GLY A 258 -14.71 -14.40 -4.17
CA GLY A 258 -15.54 -13.39 -4.83
C GLY A 258 -14.95 -11.98 -4.81
N VAL A 259 -13.78 -11.81 -4.18
CA VAL A 259 -13.09 -10.53 -4.06
C VAL A 259 -11.57 -10.69 -4.09
N GLY A 260 -10.94 -10.00 -5.04
CA GLY A 260 -9.48 -9.90 -5.10
C GLY A 260 -8.89 -9.03 -3.97
N PRO A 261 -7.55 -8.88 -3.92
CA PRO A 261 -6.91 -8.05 -2.90
C PRO A 261 -7.29 -6.57 -3.06
N HIS A 262 -7.53 -5.91 -1.93
CA HIS A 262 -7.75 -4.46 -1.86
C HIS A 262 -6.47 -3.70 -2.22
N THR A 263 -5.31 -4.20 -1.80
CA THR A 263 -4.00 -3.60 -2.12
C THR A 263 -2.91 -4.60 -2.45
N ILE A 264 -1.97 -4.17 -3.27
CA ILE A 264 -0.67 -4.82 -3.47
C ILE A 264 0.43 -3.83 -3.05
N SER A 265 1.33 -4.28 -2.17
CA SER A 265 2.55 -3.57 -1.80
C SER A 265 3.73 -4.07 -2.65
N VAL A 266 4.54 -3.13 -3.14
CA VAL A 266 5.70 -3.43 -4.00
C VAL A 266 7.04 -2.97 -3.39
N PRO A 267 7.39 -3.36 -2.15
CA PRO A 267 8.67 -2.97 -1.57
C PRO A 267 9.85 -3.60 -2.35
N ARG A 268 10.85 -2.81 -2.71
CA ARG A 268 12.18 -3.35 -3.06
C ARG A 268 12.99 -3.63 -1.81
N PHE A 269 13.84 -4.65 -1.88
CA PHE A 269 14.87 -4.89 -0.89
C PHE A 269 15.67 -3.60 -0.66
N ARG A 270 15.92 -3.32 0.62
CA ARG A 270 16.79 -2.23 1.06
C ARG A 270 17.74 -2.77 2.11
N PRO A 271 18.99 -2.27 2.15
CA PRO A 271 19.90 -2.57 3.23
C PRO A 271 19.27 -2.24 4.58
N ALA A 272 19.75 -2.93 5.61
CA ALA A 272 19.41 -2.63 6.99
C ALA A 272 20.64 -2.89 7.90
N PRO A 273 20.73 -2.23 9.06
CA PRO A 273 21.96 -2.17 9.86
C PRO A 273 22.67 -3.49 10.14
N THR A 274 21.94 -4.56 10.49
CA THR A 274 22.53 -5.87 10.84
C THR A 274 22.35 -6.92 9.76
N VAL A 275 21.81 -6.54 8.60
CA VAL A 275 21.50 -7.45 7.50
C VAL A 275 22.70 -7.54 6.58
N THR A 276 23.28 -8.74 6.47
CA THR A 276 24.38 -9.02 5.54
C THR A 276 23.90 -9.59 4.20
N TYR A 277 22.61 -9.95 4.10
CA TYR A 277 22.02 -10.44 2.87
C TYR A 277 22.19 -9.45 1.72
N GLN A 278 22.66 -9.96 0.58
CA GLN A 278 22.73 -9.23 -0.68
C GLN A 278 21.68 -9.81 -1.63
N PRO A 279 20.88 -8.97 -2.32
CA PRO A 279 19.83 -9.45 -3.19
C PRO A 279 20.43 -10.20 -4.38
N GLU A 280 20.11 -11.48 -4.52
CA GLU A 280 20.52 -12.30 -5.68
C GLU A 280 19.89 -11.79 -7.00
N TYR A 281 18.73 -11.15 -6.90
CA TYR A 281 17.95 -10.66 -8.04
C TYR A 281 17.64 -9.17 -7.89
N PRO A 282 18.67 -8.28 -7.94
CA PRO A 282 18.45 -6.85 -7.78
C PRO A 282 17.50 -6.33 -8.86
N VAL A 283 16.54 -5.50 -8.46
CA VAL A 283 15.55 -4.92 -9.38
C VAL A 283 15.96 -3.51 -9.77
N SER A 284 16.27 -3.31 -11.04
CA SER A 284 16.62 -2.00 -11.60
C SER A 284 15.45 -1.01 -11.48
N ASP A 285 15.73 0.30 -11.57
CA ASP A 285 14.67 1.32 -11.53
C ASP A 285 13.68 1.17 -12.69
N VAL A 286 14.16 0.80 -13.88
CA VAL A 286 13.30 0.56 -15.05
C VAL A 286 12.42 -0.68 -14.85
N ASP A 287 13.00 -1.78 -14.37
CA ASP A 287 12.21 -3.00 -14.09
C ASP A 287 11.21 -2.77 -12.96
N PHE A 288 11.57 -1.97 -11.95
CA PHE A 288 10.65 -1.61 -10.89
C PHE A 288 9.43 -0.83 -11.40
N LEU A 289 9.66 0.15 -12.28
CA LEU A 289 8.56 0.87 -12.92
C LEU A 289 7.73 -0.05 -13.85
N LYS A 290 8.36 -1.03 -14.52
CA LYS A 290 7.64 -2.09 -15.26
C LYS A 290 6.77 -2.93 -14.34
N ILE A 291 7.26 -3.37 -13.18
CA ILE A 291 6.46 -4.12 -12.19
C ILE A 291 5.18 -3.36 -11.85
N ILE A 292 5.31 -2.07 -11.51
CA ILE A 292 4.16 -1.22 -11.18
C ILE A 292 3.19 -1.11 -12.36
N ALA A 293 3.70 -0.84 -13.56
CA ALA A 293 2.86 -0.72 -14.75
C ALA A 293 2.13 -2.02 -15.07
N ILE A 294 2.83 -3.16 -15.07
CA ILE A 294 2.26 -4.48 -15.36
C ILE A 294 1.18 -4.85 -14.35
N LEU A 295 1.41 -4.62 -13.06
CA LEU A 295 0.41 -4.87 -12.02
C LEU A 295 -0.83 -3.97 -12.19
N ARG A 296 -0.65 -2.69 -12.56
CA ARG A 296 -1.78 -1.79 -12.85
C ARG A 296 -2.63 -2.28 -14.03
N LEU A 297 -2.02 -2.91 -15.04
CA LEU A 297 -2.76 -3.50 -16.16
C LEU A 297 -3.42 -4.82 -15.77
N ALA A 298 -2.73 -5.68 -15.02
CA ALA A 298 -3.18 -7.04 -14.71
C ALA A 298 -4.29 -7.10 -13.66
N VAL A 299 -4.24 -6.22 -12.65
CA VAL A 299 -5.21 -6.13 -11.55
C VAL A 299 -5.65 -4.67 -11.32
N PRO A 300 -6.39 -4.10 -12.28
CA PRO A 300 -6.55 -2.65 -12.41
C PRO A 300 -7.31 -2.00 -11.24
N TYR A 301 -8.15 -2.73 -10.54
CA TYR A 301 -8.94 -2.23 -9.41
C TYR A 301 -8.27 -2.38 -8.05
N THR A 302 -7.15 -3.11 -7.98
CA THR A 302 -6.37 -3.27 -6.75
C THR A 302 -5.49 -2.04 -6.53
N GLY A 303 -5.57 -1.46 -5.33
CA GLY A 303 -4.72 -0.33 -4.95
C GLY A 303 -3.25 -0.76 -4.93
N MET A 304 -2.32 0.15 -5.23
CA MET A 304 -0.89 -0.14 -5.10
C MET A 304 -0.23 0.80 -4.09
N ILE A 305 0.56 0.20 -3.20
CA ILE A 305 1.24 0.88 -2.10
C ILE A 305 2.73 1.02 -2.42
N LEU A 306 3.21 2.26 -2.33
CA LEU A 306 4.64 2.58 -2.40
C LEU A 306 5.11 3.17 -1.07
N SER A 307 6.15 2.58 -0.47
CA SER A 307 6.73 3.08 0.78
C SER A 307 7.89 4.05 0.53
N THR A 308 8.41 4.64 1.59
CA THR A 308 9.63 5.48 1.59
C THR A 308 10.93 4.68 1.40
N ARG A 309 10.85 3.40 1.01
CA ARG A 309 11.98 2.63 0.48
C ARG A 309 12.49 3.22 -0.83
N GLU A 310 11.68 3.96 -1.55
CA GLU A 310 12.05 4.53 -2.85
C GLU A 310 12.49 5.98 -2.76
N ARG A 311 13.45 6.36 -3.59
CA ARG A 311 13.94 7.74 -3.70
C ARG A 311 12.86 8.65 -4.31
N PRO A 312 12.83 9.95 -3.98
CA PRO A 312 11.86 10.92 -4.51
C PRO A 312 11.65 10.83 -6.03
N GLU A 313 12.72 10.68 -6.81
CA GLU A 313 12.67 10.69 -8.28
C GLU A 313 11.90 9.48 -8.83
N ILE A 314 12.10 8.31 -8.23
CA ILE A 314 11.38 7.08 -8.61
C ILE A 314 9.94 7.14 -8.15
N ARG A 315 9.68 7.66 -6.94
CA ARG A 315 8.34 7.85 -6.42
C ARG A 315 7.51 8.75 -7.33
N LYS A 316 8.08 9.86 -7.79
CA LYS A 316 7.43 10.82 -8.69
C LYS A 316 6.92 10.17 -9.98
N ILE A 317 7.73 9.30 -10.58
CA ILE A 317 7.33 8.55 -11.79
C ILE A 317 6.28 7.49 -11.42
N ALA A 318 6.51 6.70 -10.38
CA ALA A 318 5.61 5.63 -9.94
C ALA A 318 4.20 6.11 -9.59
N PHE A 319 4.06 7.31 -8.99
CA PHE A 319 2.77 7.94 -8.71
C PHE A 319 1.94 8.19 -9.96
N LYS A 320 2.56 8.41 -11.12
CA LYS A 320 1.86 8.59 -12.39
C LYS A 320 1.53 7.27 -13.08
N LEU A 321 2.30 6.21 -12.83
CA LEU A 321 2.13 4.92 -13.51
C LEU A 321 1.07 4.02 -12.90
N GLY A 322 0.91 4.03 -11.58
CA GLY A 322 -0.04 3.11 -10.96
C GLY A 322 -0.21 3.22 -9.46
N ILE A 323 0.70 3.85 -8.73
CA ILE A 323 0.61 3.92 -7.27
C ILE A 323 -0.59 4.76 -6.84
N SER A 324 -1.41 4.20 -5.95
CA SER A 324 -2.63 4.86 -5.44
C SER A 324 -2.52 5.23 -3.96
N GLN A 325 -1.60 4.62 -3.22
CA GLN A 325 -1.34 4.92 -1.82
C GLN A 325 0.16 5.01 -1.55
N THR A 326 0.59 5.89 -0.65
CA THR A 326 2.00 6.02 -0.32
C THR A 326 2.23 6.46 1.13
N SER A 327 3.34 6.03 1.72
CA SER A 327 3.74 6.52 3.05
C SER A 327 4.56 7.81 2.95
N ALA A 328 4.47 8.72 3.91
CA ALA A 328 5.29 9.94 3.93
C ALA A 328 5.65 10.36 5.37
N GLY A 329 6.81 10.98 5.55
CA GLY A 329 7.37 11.26 6.87
C GLY A 329 7.52 9.99 7.73
N SER A 330 7.79 8.85 7.10
CA SER A 330 7.75 7.54 7.77
C SER A 330 8.88 7.36 8.78
N LYS A 331 8.61 6.61 9.84
CA LYS A 331 9.61 6.11 10.78
C LYS A 331 9.49 4.58 10.83
N THR A 332 10.61 3.89 10.70
CA THR A 332 10.67 2.43 10.50
C THR A 332 11.18 1.67 11.72
N SER A 333 11.02 2.25 12.91
CA SER A 333 11.41 1.67 14.20
C SER A 333 10.40 2.01 15.30
N PRO A 334 10.27 1.17 16.36
CA PRO A 334 9.38 1.47 17.48
C PRO A 334 9.73 2.76 18.23
N GLY A 335 8.78 3.70 18.29
CA GLY A 335 8.99 5.00 18.96
C GLY A 335 9.78 6.02 18.11
N GLY A 336 9.97 5.73 16.82
CA GLY A 336 10.77 6.55 15.91
C GLY A 336 10.17 7.92 15.58
N TYR A 337 8.89 8.19 15.85
CA TYR A 337 8.29 9.52 15.71
C TYR A 337 8.70 10.44 16.87
N GLY A 338 9.02 9.89 18.04
CA GLY A 338 9.60 10.62 19.16
C GLY A 338 11.11 10.71 19.12
N LYS A 339 11.78 9.57 19.30
CA LYS A 339 13.24 9.49 19.35
C LYS A 339 13.69 8.54 18.25
N PHE A 340 14.18 9.12 17.16
CA PHE A 340 14.66 8.35 16.02
C PHE A 340 16.09 7.85 16.25
N SER A 341 16.30 6.55 16.03
CA SER A 341 17.62 5.91 15.96
C SER A 341 17.76 5.20 14.62
N ARG A 342 18.88 5.43 13.93
CA ARG A 342 19.17 4.80 12.62
C ARG A 342 19.54 3.32 12.76
N GLU A 343 20.04 2.89 13.92
CA GLU A 343 20.45 1.49 14.15
C GLU A 343 19.24 0.57 14.39
N GLU A 344 18.10 1.15 14.78
CA GLU A 344 16.89 0.42 15.18
C GLU A 344 15.86 0.27 14.04
N VAL A 345 16.16 0.77 12.83
CA VAL A 345 15.22 0.74 11.70
C VAL A 345 15.07 -0.67 11.12
N GLN A 346 13.87 -1.05 10.69
CA GLN A 346 13.64 -2.32 9.98
C GLN A 346 14.41 -2.35 8.63
N PHE A 347 14.53 -1.20 7.98
CA PHE A 347 15.23 -0.98 6.71
C PHE A 347 15.57 0.51 6.52
N GLU A 348 16.54 0.79 5.65
CA GLU A 348 16.92 2.16 5.29
C GLU A 348 15.82 2.91 4.50
N ILE A 349 15.50 4.11 4.96
CA ILE A 349 14.53 5.01 4.32
C ILE A 349 15.26 5.88 3.28
N TYR A 350 14.76 5.90 2.04
CA TYR A 350 15.37 6.63 0.93
C TYR A 350 14.61 7.91 0.55
N ASP A 351 13.38 8.08 1.04
CA ASP A 351 12.69 9.36 1.03
C ASP A 351 12.47 9.84 2.47
N LEU A 352 13.34 10.76 2.90
CA LEU A 352 13.36 11.32 4.25
C LEU A 352 12.49 12.58 4.39
N ARG A 353 11.85 13.03 3.29
CA ARG A 353 11.00 14.22 3.28
C ARG A 353 9.82 14.05 4.23
N ASN A 354 9.43 15.13 4.88
CA ASN A 354 8.21 15.16 5.68
C ASN A 354 6.97 15.15 4.77
N LEU A 355 5.78 14.98 5.36
CA LEU A 355 4.53 14.91 4.61
C LEU A 355 4.28 16.17 3.76
N THR A 356 4.53 17.35 4.32
CA THR A 356 4.34 18.65 3.66
C THR A 356 5.18 18.76 2.38
N GLU A 357 6.46 18.41 2.45
CA GLU A 357 7.38 18.43 1.29
C GLU A 357 6.96 17.46 0.19
N VAL A 358 6.49 16.26 0.55
CA VAL A 358 5.98 15.30 -0.43
C VAL A 358 4.69 15.81 -1.07
N ILE A 359 3.81 16.43 -0.29
CA ILE A 359 2.59 17.07 -0.80
C ILE A 359 2.94 18.17 -1.80
N GLU A 360 3.87 19.07 -1.47
CA GLU A 360 4.27 20.16 -2.35
C GLU A 360 4.77 19.67 -3.71
N ASP A 361 5.57 18.59 -3.73
CA ASP A 361 6.09 17.97 -4.95
C ASP A 361 4.98 17.37 -5.82
N ILE A 362 4.02 16.65 -5.23
CA ILE A 362 2.95 16.00 -6.02
C ILE A 362 1.91 17.00 -6.56
N LEU A 363 1.77 18.18 -5.94
CA LEU A 363 0.92 19.24 -6.47
C LEU A 363 1.44 19.80 -7.80
N GLU A 364 2.76 19.79 -8.02
CA GLU A 364 3.37 20.23 -9.29
C GLU A 364 3.00 19.27 -10.44
N ASP A 365 2.73 18.02 -10.10
CA ASP A 365 2.25 16.98 -11.00
C ASP A 365 0.72 16.93 -11.13
N LYS A 366 0.02 17.92 -10.55
CA LYS A 366 -1.45 17.99 -10.48
C LYS A 366 -2.07 16.75 -9.80
N LEU A 367 -1.38 16.11 -8.85
CA LEU A 367 -2.00 15.08 -8.03
C LEU A 367 -2.71 15.72 -6.82
N ILE A 368 -3.78 15.08 -6.34
CA ILE A 368 -4.50 15.49 -5.12
C ILE A 368 -4.03 14.59 -3.96
N PRO A 369 -3.39 15.15 -2.92
CA PRO A 369 -3.18 14.44 -1.67
C PRO A 369 -4.53 14.04 -1.05
N SER A 370 -4.66 12.82 -0.57
CA SER A 370 -5.89 12.38 0.09
C SER A 370 -5.63 11.67 1.40
N PHE A 371 -6.47 11.97 2.39
CA PHE A 371 -6.52 11.27 3.67
C PHE A 371 -7.87 10.55 3.84
N CYS A 372 -8.54 10.27 2.71
CA CYS A 372 -9.87 9.71 2.66
C CYS A 372 -9.94 8.34 3.36
N THR A 373 -11.01 8.17 4.13
CA THR A 373 -11.38 6.92 4.80
C THR A 373 -12.87 6.60 4.60
N ALA A 374 -13.53 7.30 3.68
CA ALA A 374 -14.97 7.27 3.47
C ALA A 374 -15.51 5.87 3.17
N CYS A 375 -14.84 5.10 2.31
CA CYS A 375 -15.30 3.76 1.92
C CYS A 375 -15.59 2.88 3.14
N TYR A 376 -14.68 2.88 4.11
CA TYR A 376 -14.81 2.07 5.32
C TYR A 376 -16.02 2.47 6.19
N ARG A 377 -16.37 3.75 6.22
CA ARG A 377 -17.43 4.27 7.11
C ARG A 377 -18.83 4.11 6.57
N VAL A 378 -18.96 4.04 5.25
CA VAL A 378 -20.24 3.84 4.59
C VAL A 378 -20.43 2.40 4.12
N GLY A 379 -19.59 1.46 4.61
CA GLY A 379 -19.71 0.03 4.32
C GLY A 379 -19.19 -0.40 2.95
N ARG A 380 -18.48 0.45 2.21
CA ARG A 380 -17.84 0.08 0.92
C ARG A 380 -16.53 -0.67 1.18
N THR A 381 -16.61 -1.92 1.62
CA THR A 381 -15.48 -2.85 1.77
C THR A 381 -15.72 -4.08 0.90
N GLY A 382 -14.66 -4.85 0.63
CA GLY A 382 -14.80 -6.11 -0.11
C GLY A 382 -15.52 -5.97 -1.46
N GLU A 383 -16.61 -6.72 -1.64
CA GLU A 383 -17.41 -6.74 -2.87
C GLU A 383 -18.06 -5.37 -3.19
N ASP A 384 -18.57 -4.64 -2.20
CA ASP A 384 -19.20 -3.33 -2.40
C ASP A 384 -18.21 -2.30 -2.95
N PHE A 385 -16.96 -2.37 -2.50
CA PHE A 385 -15.88 -1.56 -3.09
C PHE A 385 -15.62 -1.96 -4.55
N MET A 386 -15.52 -3.26 -4.83
CA MET A 386 -15.24 -3.76 -6.17
C MET A 386 -16.37 -3.45 -7.15
N ASN A 387 -17.63 -3.46 -6.73
CA ASN A 387 -18.79 -3.10 -7.57
C ASN A 387 -18.74 -1.64 -8.06
N LEU A 388 -18.06 -0.76 -7.33
CA LEU A 388 -17.81 0.63 -7.75
C LEU A 388 -16.48 0.79 -8.49
N ALA A 389 -15.45 0.04 -8.10
CA ALA A 389 -14.13 0.13 -8.72
C ALA A 389 -14.12 -0.49 -10.12
N LYS A 390 -14.74 -1.66 -10.31
CA LYS A 390 -14.79 -2.42 -11.57
C LYS A 390 -15.32 -1.60 -12.77
N PRO A 391 -16.47 -0.91 -12.68
CA PRO A 391 -16.95 -0.05 -13.77
C PRO A 391 -16.17 1.28 -13.89
N GLY A 392 -15.21 1.55 -13.01
CA GLY A 392 -14.49 2.81 -12.94
C GLY A 392 -15.28 3.92 -12.25
N GLU A 393 -16.40 3.63 -11.60
CA GLU A 393 -17.29 4.64 -11.00
C GLU A 393 -16.75 5.20 -9.67
N ILE A 394 -15.80 4.50 -9.04
CA ILE A 394 -15.23 4.86 -7.75
C ILE A 394 -14.60 6.27 -7.74
N HIS A 395 -14.05 6.74 -8.86
CA HIS A 395 -13.44 8.07 -8.91
C HIS A 395 -14.45 9.20 -8.71
N LYS A 396 -15.74 8.97 -9.04
CA LYS A 396 -16.82 9.96 -8.89
C LYS A 396 -17.03 10.35 -7.42
N PHE A 397 -16.95 9.38 -6.51
CA PHE A 397 -17.04 9.63 -5.07
C PHE A 397 -15.70 10.03 -4.48
N CYS A 398 -14.65 9.38 -4.95
CA CYS A 398 -13.37 9.53 -4.32
C CYS A 398 -12.73 10.90 -4.64
N ARG A 399 -13.03 11.56 -5.78
CA ARG A 399 -12.49 12.90 -6.13
C ARG A 399 -13.00 13.95 -5.15
N PRO A 400 -14.32 14.09 -4.93
CA PRO A 400 -14.86 14.92 -3.86
C PRO A 400 -14.22 14.62 -2.51
N ASN A 401 -14.15 13.35 -2.10
CA ASN A 401 -13.55 12.98 -0.81
C ASN A 401 -12.05 13.32 -0.73
N GLY A 402 -11.32 13.17 -1.84
CA GLY A 402 -9.93 13.60 -1.97
C GLY A 402 -9.79 15.09 -1.70
N ILE A 403 -10.60 15.90 -2.38
CA ILE A 403 -10.65 17.35 -2.21
C ILE A 403 -11.00 17.72 -0.76
N LEU A 404 -12.05 17.14 -0.17
CA LEU A 404 -12.47 17.46 1.19
C LEU A 404 -11.36 17.18 2.21
N THR A 405 -10.75 15.99 2.14
CA THR A 405 -9.65 15.65 3.05
C THR A 405 -8.39 16.47 2.81
N PHE A 406 -8.14 16.93 1.58
CA PHE A 406 -7.03 17.82 1.31
C PHE A 406 -7.29 19.22 1.85
N VAL A 407 -8.51 19.75 1.68
CA VAL A 407 -8.91 21.03 2.27
C VAL A 407 -8.79 20.99 3.78
N GLU A 408 -9.22 19.90 4.45
CA GLU A 408 -8.97 19.71 5.88
C GLU A 408 -7.47 19.84 6.21
N TYR A 409 -6.61 19.18 5.45
CA TYR A 409 -5.17 19.28 5.66
C TYR A 409 -4.64 20.71 5.46
N LEU A 410 -5.11 21.42 4.43
CA LEU A 410 -4.71 22.81 4.18
C LEU A 410 -5.13 23.73 5.32
N GLU A 411 -6.37 23.61 5.81
CA GLU A 411 -6.88 24.40 6.93
C GLU A 411 -6.15 24.10 8.24
N ASP A 412 -5.82 22.83 8.50
CA ASP A 412 -5.25 22.41 9.79
C ASP A 412 -3.72 22.58 9.86
N PHE A 413 -3.00 22.37 8.75
CA PHE A 413 -1.54 22.25 8.75
C PHE A 413 -0.82 23.26 7.84
N ALA A 414 -1.49 23.76 6.79
CA ALA A 414 -0.87 24.70 5.86
C ALA A 414 -1.22 26.17 6.15
N LYS A 415 -2.34 26.44 6.84
CA LYS A 415 -2.87 27.79 7.08
C LYS A 415 -2.07 28.55 8.13
N THR A 416 -1.03 29.26 7.71
CA THR A 416 -0.28 30.22 8.53
C THR A 416 -0.51 31.66 8.04
N ASN A 417 -1.40 32.40 8.71
CA ASN A 417 -1.77 33.79 8.39
C ASN A 417 -2.03 34.08 6.88
N GLY A 418 -2.46 33.06 6.12
CA GLY A 418 -2.75 33.18 4.68
C GLY A 418 -1.55 33.35 3.74
N LYS A 419 -0.30 33.12 4.20
CA LYS A 419 0.93 33.33 3.38
C LYS A 419 1.74 32.06 3.08
N SER A 420 1.18 30.89 3.37
CA SER A 420 1.85 29.63 3.07
C SER A 420 1.77 29.31 1.57
N LYS A 421 2.93 29.11 0.94
CA LYS A 421 3.05 28.68 -0.46
C LYS A 421 2.27 27.40 -0.74
N LEU A 422 2.26 26.46 0.21
CA LEU A 422 1.47 25.24 0.12
C LEU A 422 -0.03 25.51 0.14
N TYR A 423 -0.49 26.43 0.99
CA TYR A 423 -1.90 26.80 1.07
C TYR A 423 -2.41 27.36 -0.26
N GLU A 424 -1.67 28.30 -0.87
CA GLU A 424 -2.02 28.87 -2.18
C GLU A 424 -1.96 27.85 -3.32
N LYS A 425 -0.88 27.07 -3.40
CA LYS A 425 -0.73 26.01 -4.42
C LYS A 425 -1.84 24.96 -4.27
N GLY A 426 -2.14 24.57 -3.03
CA GLY A 426 -3.15 23.56 -2.71
C GLY A 426 -4.54 23.99 -3.15
N TYR A 427 -4.95 25.22 -2.86
CA TYR A 427 -6.25 25.73 -3.29
C TYR A 427 -6.38 25.86 -4.80
N LYS A 428 -5.31 26.22 -5.53
CA LYS A 428 -5.31 26.20 -7.01
C LYS A 428 -5.59 24.80 -7.57
N VAL A 429 -5.01 23.76 -6.97
CA VAL A 429 -5.28 22.36 -7.35
C VAL A 429 -6.71 21.96 -6.97
N VAL A 430 -7.19 22.36 -5.80
CA VAL A 430 -8.58 22.13 -5.36
C VAL A 430 -9.58 22.74 -6.36
N GLU A 431 -9.42 24.01 -6.72
CA GLU A 431 -10.28 24.70 -7.68
C GLU A 431 -10.27 24.01 -9.05
N TYR A 432 -9.07 23.69 -9.57
CA TYR A 432 -8.93 22.99 -10.84
C TYR A 432 -9.67 21.64 -10.87
N TYR A 433 -9.69 20.89 -9.75
CA TYR A 433 -10.38 19.60 -9.69
C TYR A 433 -11.85 19.69 -9.26
N LEU A 434 -12.27 20.75 -8.58
CA LEU A 434 -13.69 21.04 -8.37
C LEU A 434 -14.40 21.24 -9.72
N ASP A 435 -13.75 21.89 -10.68
CA ASP A 435 -14.29 22.08 -12.03
C ASP A 435 -14.36 20.82 -12.86
N LYS A 436 -13.68 19.75 -12.43
CA LYS A 436 -13.74 18.41 -13.05
C LYS A 436 -14.73 17.47 -12.38
N ILE A 437 -15.62 17.97 -11.52
CA ILE A 437 -16.73 17.18 -11.00
C ILE A 437 -17.92 17.35 -11.96
N ASP A 438 -18.14 16.36 -12.82
CA ASP A 438 -19.17 16.42 -13.88
C ASP A 438 -20.60 16.49 -13.32
N ASN A 439 -20.84 15.90 -12.14
CA ASN A 439 -22.15 15.92 -11.50
C ASN A 439 -22.36 17.25 -10.74
N GLU A 440 -23.21 18.11 -11.29
CA GLU A 440 -23.51 19.45 -10.73
C GLU A 440 -24.01 19.43 -9.29
N TYR A 441 -24.83 18.44 -8.91
CA TYR A 441 -25.28 18.30 -7.52
C TYR A 441 -24.11 17.98 -6.60
N LEU A 442 -23.27 17.02 -6.99
CA LEU A 442 -22.09 16.60 -6.23
C LEU A 442 -21.06 17.74 -6.14
N LYS A 443 -20.87 18.52 -7.19
CA LYS A 443 -20.01 19.72 -7.21
C LYS A 443 -20.51 20.75 -6.19
N LYS A 444 -21.81 21.09 -6.22
CA LYS A 444 -22.42 22.03 -5.27
C LYS A 444 -22.31 21.56 -3.82
N GLU A 445 -22.57 20.28 -3.57
CA GLU A 445 -22.47 19.71 -2.22
C GLU A 445 -21.00 19.66 -1.75
N THR A 446 -20.04 19.40 -2.65
CA THR A 446 -18.60 19.45 -2.33
C THR A 446 -18.20 20.86 -1.91
N ILE A 447 -18.62 21.89 -2.65
CA ILE A 447 -18.36 23.30 -2.33
C ILE A 447 -18.97 23.65 -0.96
N LYS A 448 -20.21 23.24 -0.69
CA LYS A 448 -20.86 23.48 0.61
C LYS A 448 -20.08 22.84 1.77
N ARG A 449 -19.56 21.63 1.58
CA ARG A 449 -18.74 20.94 2.59
C ARG A 449 -17.37 21.59 2.77
N ILE A 450 -16.75 22.09 1.71
CA ILE A 450 -15.51 22.90 1.81
C ILE A 450 -15.74 24.13 2.71
N GLU A 451 -16.84 24.85 2.52
CA GLU A 451 -17.15 26.02 3.35
C GLU A 451 -17.41 25.66 4.82
N ARG A 452 -17.99 24.49 5.08
CA ARG A 452 -18.13 23.95 6.44
C ARG A 452 -16.76 23.59 7.05
N ILE A 453 -15.85 23.03 6.26
CA ILE A 453 -14.49 22.70 6.70
C ILE A 453 -13.71 23.98 7.08
N LYS A 454 -13.78 25.02 6.26
CA LYS A 454 -13.20 26.34 6.57
C LYS A 454 -13.74 26.96 7.86
N LYS A 455 -14.97 26.62 8.25
CA LYS A 455 -15.61 27.04 9.52
C LYS A 455 -15.29 26.15 10.72
N GLY A 456 -14.47 25.11 10.54
CA GLY A 456 -14.02 24.24 11.62
C GLY A 456 -14.67 22.86 11.67
N GLU A 457 -15.65 22.57 10.80
CA GLU A 457 -16.17 21.21 10.72
C GLU A 457 -15.12 20.27 10.11
N ARG A 458 -15.08 19.02 10.55
CA ARG A 458 -14.11 18.03 10.08
C ARG A 458 -14.81 16.73 9.77
N ASP A 459 -14.12 15.91 9.01
CA ASP A 459 -14.52 14.56 8.69
C ASP A 459 -15.78 14.45 7.84
N LEU A 460 -15.90 15.34 6.85
CA LEU A 460 -16.99 15.32 5.87
C LEU A 460 -16.65 14.41 4.69
N TYR A 461 -17.57 13.52 4.34
CA TYR A 461 -17.39 12.54 3.26
C TYR A 461 -18.68 12.17 2.55
N PHE A 462 -18.55 11.72 1.31
CA PHE A 462 -19.60 11.13 0.47
C PHE A 462 -19.56 9.62 0.51
#